data_AF-A0A182V4A2-F1
#
_entry.id   AF-A0A182V4A2-F1
#
_cell.length_a   1.000
_cell.length_b   1.000
_cell.length_c   1.000
_cell.angle_alpha   90.00
_cell.angle_beta   90.00
_cell.angle_gamma   90.00
#
_symmetry.space_group_name_H-M   'P 1'
#
loop_
_entity.id
_entity.type
_entity.pdbx_description
1 polymer ?
#
loop_
_entity_poly.entity_id
_entity_poly.type
_entity_poly.pdbx_seq_one_letter_code
_entity_poly.pdbx_strand_id
1 'polypeptide(L)'
;MLDKSVKRLNEAIVLYNESLSDTQANSEERSLAYANRSIVCLQLHRYEECLENIRLARESNYPARLAEKLNQREAVAKKALAKALKQDAERMEEEPKEELRLSYPGHEHMPHVANCLQLQQNEQYGRHVVTTRRLKVGDVMMLDTPFVKTLQEDCRYVRCDFCHAERPFTLIPCEGCTWVMYCSAECLSKAYDQYHRYECGVMRDAYSVCGRFPATALRATATAISIFDGDLVALQNHLDALDESRVNGFTMDWRTATPKDVYNTVHVLPTNQERRDCTTSMMIGY
;
A
#
# COMPACT_ATOMS: atom_id res chain seq x y z
N MET A 1 -1.35 20.59 20.11
CA MET A 1 -2.68 20.79 19.48
C MET A 1 -2.45 21.49 18.15
N LEU A 2 -2.83 20.88 17.03
CA LEU A 2 -2.74 21.52 15.71
C LEU A 2 -3.68 22.74 15.67
N ASP A 3 -3.24 23.81 14.99
CA ASP A 3 -4.09 24.97 14.72
C ASP A 3 -5.39 24.54 14.04
N LYS A 4 -6.53 25.15 14.45
CA LYS A 4 -7.86 24.83 13.92
C LYS A 4 -7.93 25.04 12.40
N SER A 5 -7.17 26.00 11.88
CA SER A 5 -7.05 26.22 10.44
C SER A 5 -6.39 25.03 9.75
N VAL A 6 -5.24 24.58 10.26
CA VAL A 6 -4.49 23.43 9.72
C VAL A 6 -5.31 22.14 9.75
N LYS A 7 -6.07 21.90 10.84
CA LYS A 7 -6.95 20.73 10.94
C LYS A 7 -7.99 20.70 9.79
N ARG A 8 -8.65 21.83 9.53
CA ARG A 8 -9.63 21.94 8.45
C ARG A 8 -9.02 21.76 7.07
N LEU A 9 -7.77 22.20 6.87
CA LEU A 9 -7.04 22.00 5.62
C LEU A 9 -6.71 20.51 5.38
N ASN A 10 -6.32 19.78 6.43
CA ASN A 10 -6.09 18.33 6.31
C ASN A 10 -7.39 17.57 6.00
N GLU A 11 -8.50 17.93 6.64
CA GLU A 11 -9.82 17.37 6.33
C GLU A 11 -10.23 17.68 4.87
N ALA A 12 -9.96 18.90 4.38
CA ALA A 12 -10.26 19.27 3.01
C ALA A 12 -9.50 18.43 1.97
N ILE A 13 -8.24 18.05 2.24
CA ILE A 13 -7.48 17.17 1.34
C ILE A 13 -8.15 15.80 1.19
N VAL A 14 -8.61 15.22 2.29
CA VAL A 14 -9.30 13.92 2.28
C VAL A 14 -10.56 14.00 1.41
N LEU A 15 -11.37 15.05 1.60
CA LEU A 15 -12.59 15.27 0.81
C LEU A 15 -12.32 15.53 -0.68
N TYR A 16 -11.21 16.22 -1.02
CA TYR A 16 -10.82 16.38 -2.43
C TYR A 16 -10.33 15.07 -3.05
N ASN A 17 -9.69 14.19 -2.27
CA ASN A 17 -9.28 12.88 -2.77
C ASN A 17 -10.46 11.94 -2.97
N GLU A 18 -11.40 11.97 -2.04
CA GLU A 18 -12.69 11.29 -2.16
C GLU A 18 -13.43 11.77 -3.43
N SER A 19 -13.59 13.08 -3.61
CA SER A 19 -14.27 13.59 -4.81
C SER A 19 -13.53 13.25 -6.11
N LEU A 20 -12.19 13.29 -6.11
CA LEU A 20 -11.38 12.86 -7.26
C LEU A 20 -11.67 11.41 -7.65
N SER A 21 -11.87 10.52 -6.67
CA SER A 21 -12.17 9.10 -6.91
C SER A 21 -13.49 8.85 -7.64
N ASP A 22 -14.42 9.81 -7.59
CA ASP A 22 -15.72 9.73 -8.27
C ASP A 22 -15.78 10.54 -9.58
N THR A 23 -14.70 11.21 -9.99
CA THR A 23 -14.66 11.98 -11.24
C THR A 23 -14.30 11.12 -12.46
N GLN A 24 -14.80 11.49 -13.64
CA GLN A 24 -14.37 10.88 -14.91
C GLN A 24 -13.01 11.44 -15.37
N ALA A 25 -12.26 10.62 -16.11
CA ALA A 25 -11.04 11.05 -16.78
C ALA A 25 -11.28 12.26 -17.69
N ASN A 26 -10.37 13.24 -17.63
CA ASN A 26 -10.41 14.46 -18.45
C ASN A 26 -11.69 15.31 -18.29
N SER A 27 -12.43 15.13 -17.20
CA SER A 27 -13.63 15.93 -16.89
C SER A 27 -13.27 17.29 -16.28
N GLU A 28 -14.14 18.28 -16.50
CA GLU A 28 -13.98 19.59 -15.88
C GLU A 28 -13.96 19.45 -14.35
N GLU A 29 -14.82 18.61 -13.77
CA GLU A 29 -14.89 18.32 -12.34
C GLU A 29 -13.56 17.83 -11.78
N ARG A 30 -12.88 16.91 -12.49
CA ARG A 30 -11.56 16.41 -12.10
C ARG A 30 -10.52 17.52 -12.10
N SER A 31 -10.51 18.35 -13.14
CA SER A 31 -9.60 19.49 -13.23
C SER A 31 -9.80 20.48 -12.07
N LEU A 32 -11.06 20.74 -11.70
CA LEU A 32 -11.44 21.64 -10.62
C LEU A 32 -11.05 21.06 -9.26
N ALA A 33 -11.21 19.75 -9.06
CA ALA A 33 -10.81 19.08 -7.82
C ALA A 33 -9.28 19.18 -7.61
N TYR A 34 -8.46 18.89 -8.64
CA TYR A 34 -7.01 19.11 -8.56
C TYR A 34 -6.64 20.59 -8.34
N ALA A 35 -7.29 21.50 -9.07
CA ALA A 35 -7.06 22.92 -8.89
C ALA A 35 -7.41 23.39 -7.47
N ASN A 36 -8.48 22.89 -6.87
CA ASN A 36 -8.86 23.21 -5.50
C ASN A 36 -7.91 22.58 -4.48
N ARG A 37 -7.48 21.33 -4.70
CA ARG A 37 -6.45 20.67 -3.87
C ARG A 37 -5.13 21.44 -3.87
N SER A 38 -4.74 22.07 -4.98
CA SER A 38 -3.56 22.95 -5.04
C SER A 38 -3.67 24.21 -4.15
N ILE A 39 -4.89 24.72 -3.89
CA ILE A 39 -5.10 25.85 -2.95
C ILE A 39 -4.69 25.41 -1.54
N VAL A 40 -5.13 24.22 -1.14
CA VAL A 40 -4.84 23.66 0.18
C VAL A 40 -3.34 23.40 0.32
N CYS A 41 -2.70 22.83 -0.72
CA CYS A 41 -1.25 22.64 -0.75
C CYS A 41 -0.51 23.97 -0.55
N LEU A 42 -0.92 25.02 -1.25
CA LEU A 42 -0.32 26.34 -1.12
C LEU A 42 -0.48 26.92 0.30
N GLN A 43 -1.66 26.78 0.91
CA GLN A 43 -1.94 27.25 2.27
C GLN A 43 -1.15 26.49 3.35
N LEU A 44 -0.80 25.23 3.08
CA LEU A 44 0.05 24.41 3.95
C LEU A 44 1.55 24.52 3.61
N HIS A 45 1.94 25.45 2.74
CA HIS A 45 3.33 25.62 2.28
C HIS A 45 3.94 24.39 1.59
N ARG A 46 3.08 23.51 1.06
CA ARG A 46 3.42 22.31 0.27
C ARG A 46 3.57 22.68 -1.20
N TYR A 47 4.63 23.43 -1.51
CA TYR A 47 4.76 24.09 -2.80
C TYR A 47 5.00 23.11 -3.97
N GLU A 48 5.74 22.04 -3.75
CA GLU A 48 5.97 21.00 -4.77
C GLU A 48 4.66 20.30 -5.13
N GLU A 49 3.90 19.85 -4.13
CA GLU A 49 2.61 19.22 -4.35
C GLU A 49 1.56 20.19 -4.91
N CYS A 50 1.66 21.48 -4.58
CA CYS A 50 0.84 22.51 -5.22
C CYS A 50 1.08 22.56 -6.74
N LEU A 51 2.35 22.56 -7.16
CA LEU A 51 2.71 22.57 -8.58
C LEU A 51 2.28 21.29 -9.30
N GLU A 52 2.42 20.13 -8.63
CA GLU A 52 1.96 18.86 -9.19
C GLU A 52 0.43 18.85 -9.39
N ASN A 53 -0.33 19.38 -8.44
CA ASN A 53 -1.78 19.51 -8.60
C ASN A 53 -2.18 20.49 -9.72
N ILE A 54 -1.40 21.56 -9.93
CA ILE A 54 -1.61 22.48 -11.05
C ILE A 54 -1.36 21.76 -12.39
N ARG A 55 -0.32 20.91 -12.46
CA ARG A 55 -0.04 20.06 -13.64
C ARG A 55 -1.22 19.12 -13.90
N LEU A 56 -1.64 18.35 -12.90
CA LEU A 56 -2.76 17.40 -13.02
C LEU A 56 -4.07 18.09 -13.40
N ALA A 57 -4.34 19.29 -12.88
CA ALA A 57 -5.51 20.07 -13.27
C ALA A 57 -5.49 20.39 -14.77
N ARG A 58 -4.36 20.89 -15.29
CA ARG A 58 -4.19 21.23 -16.71
C ARG A 58 -4.34 20.00 -17.62
N GLU A 59 -3.79 18.87 -17.20
CA GLU A 59 -3.91 17.59 -17.91
C GLU A 59 -5.35 17.07 -17.92
N SER A 60 -6.18 17.47 -16.95
CA SER A 60 -7.56 17.00 -16.78
C SER A 60 -8.62 17.91 -17.41
N ASN A 61 -8.31 18.71 -18.44
CA ASN A 61 -9.25 19.64 -19.09
C ASN A 61 -9.68 20.84 -18.22
N TYR A 62 -8.70 21.55 -17.64
CA TYR A 62 -8.99 22.76 -16.84
C TYR A 62 -9.60 23.90 -17.67
N PRO A 63 -10.70 24.53 -17.21
CA PRO A 63 -11.36 25.58 -17.98
C PRO A 63 -10.50 26.78 -18.29
N ALA A 64 -10.42 27.15 -19.58
CA ALA A 64 -9.70 28.35 -20.04
C ALA A 64 -10.15 29.62 -19.32
N ARG A 65 -11.46 29.74 -19.02
CA ARG A 65 -12.04 30.87 -18.27
C ARG A 65 -11.49 31.04 -16.85
N LEU A 66 -10.88 29.99 -16.28
CA LEU A 66 -10.28 29.99 -14.95
C LEU A 66 -8.75 29.91 -14.98
N ALA A 67 -8.14 29.84 -16.17
CA ALA A 67 -6.69 29.63 -16.35
C ALA A 67 -5.85 30.67 -15.61
N GLU A 68 -6.29 31.93 -15.62
CA GLU A 68 -5.58 33.03 -14.96
C GLU A 68 -5.42 32.81 -13.45
N LYS A 69 -6.45 32.30 -12.77
CA LYS A 69 -6.37 31.97 -11.33
C LYS A 69 -5.33 30.89 -11.05
N LEU A 70 -5.23 29.91 -11.95
CA LEU A 70 -4.28 28.80 -11.82
C LEU A 70 -2.85 29.27 -12.08
N ASN A 71 -2.65 30.13 -13.09
CA ASN A 71 -1.35 30.72 -13.43
C ASN A 71 -0.82 31.61 -12.30
N GLN A 72 -1.68 32.43 -11.70
CA GLN A 72 -1.31 33.26 -10.54
C GLN A 72 -0.85 32.38 -9.37
N ARG A 73 -1.59 31.30 -9.07
CA ARG A 73 -1.21 30.34 -8.03
C ARG A 73 0.14 29.68 -8.30
N GLU A 74 0.38 29.27 -9.55
CA GLU A 74 1.64 28.68 -9.97
C GLU A 74 2.81 29.64 -9.76
N ALA A 75 2.66 30.91 -10.15
CA ALA A 75 3.69 31.93 -9.98
C ALA A 75 4.02 32.15 -8.50
N VAL A 76 3.00 32.18 -7.63
CA VAL A 76 3.19 32.27 -6.17
C VAL A 76 3.91 31.05 -5.63
N ALA A 77 3.48 29.83 -6.00
CA ALA A 77 4.10 28.59 -5.55
C ALA A 77 5.57 28.47 -6.00
N LYS A 78 5.89 28.77 -7.26
CA LYS A 78 7.26 28.78 -7.78
C LYS A 78 8.15 29.78 -7.03
N LYS A 79 7.66 31.00 -6.81
CA LYS A 79 8.41 32.02 -6.07
C LYS A 79 8.67 31.60 -4.62
N ALA A 80 7.66 31.01 -3.96
CA ALA A 80 7.77 30.55 -2.59
C ALA A 80 8.71 29.34 -2.45
N LEU A 81 8.63 28.37 -3.38
CA LEU A 81 9.53 27.22 -3.43
C LEU A 81 10.99 27.66 -3.64
N ALA A 82 11.24 28.56 -4.60
CA ALA A 82 12.58 29.10 -4.82
C ALA A 82 13.14 29.84 -3.60
N LYS A 83 12.28 30.46 -2.78
CA LYS A 83 12.67 31.06 -1.51
C LYS A 83 12.98 29.99 -0.45
N ALA A 84 12.13 28.97 -0.32
CA ALA A 84 12.30 27.88 0.64
C ALA A 84 13.60 27.10 0.39
N LEU A 85 13.89 26.74 -0.87
CA LEU A 85 15.11 26.02 -1.24
C LEU A 85 16.39 26.80 -0.89
N LYS A 86 16.36 28.14 -0.99
CA LYS A 86 17.49 28.99 -0.55
C LYS A 86 17.68 28.97 0.96
N GLN A 87 16.59 28.85 1.72
CA GLN A 87 16.62 28.81 3.19
C GLN A 87 17.01 27.42 3.72
N ASP A 88 16.58 26.36 3.03
CA ASP A 88 16.91 24.98 3.42
C ASP A 88 18.36 24.61 3.07
N ALA A 89 18.96 25.22 2.04
CA ALA A 89 20.41 25.13 1.79
C ALA A 89 21.28 25.66 2.95
N GLU A 90 20.68 26.41 3.88
CA GLU A 90 21.33 26.96 5.08
C GLU A 90 20.99 26.17 6.36
N ARG A 91 20.11 25.15 6.31
CA ARG A 91 19.74 24.28 7.45
C ARG A 91 20.54 22.98 7.45
N MET A 92 20.91 22.53 8.65
CA MET A 92 21.62 21.27 8.88
C MET A 92 20.82 20.05 8.39
N GLU A 93 21.56 19.05 7.89
CA GLU A 93 21.07 17.76 7.39
C GLU A 93 20.10 17.09 8.38
N GLU A 94 18.99 16.55 7.88
CA GLU A 94 18.12 15.67 8.67
C GLU A 94 18.93 14.45 9.13
N GLU A 95 18.89 14.17 10.44
CA GLU A 95 19.47 12.94 10.98
C GLU A 95 18.86 11.74 10.23
N PRO A 96 19.69 10.82 9.73
CA PRO A 96 19.18 9.65 9.02
C PRO A 96 18.25 8.88 9.94
N LYS A 97 17.01 8.62 9.47
CA LYS A 97 16.07 7.76 10.18
C LYS A 97 16.74 6.40 10.39
N GLU A 98 16.92 6.00 11.65
CA GLU A 98 17.43 4.67 11.97
C GLU A 98 16.51 3.60 11.38
N GLU A 99 17.03 2.86 10.41
CA GLU A 99 16.35 1.68 9.89
C GLU A 99 16.37 0.57 10.94
N LEU A 100 15.22 -0.08 11.12
CA LEU A 100 15.13 -1.28 11.94
C LEU A 100 16.03 -2.38 11.36
N ARG A 101 16.85 -2.98 12.22
CA ARG A 101 17.77 -4.06 11.87
C ARG A 101 17.58 -5.22 12.85
N LEU A 102 17.88 -6.43 12.40
CA LEU A 102 17.90 -7.59 13.29
C LEU A 102 18.91 -7.38 14.42
N SER A 103 18.52 -7.73 15.64
CA SER A 103 19.41 -7.66 16.81
C SER A 103 20.46 -8.78 16.83
N TYR A 104 20.29 -9.80 15.99
CA TYR A 104 21.17 -10.95 15.85
C TYR A 104 21.46 -11.22 14.36
N PRO A 105 22.54 -11.95 14.02
CA PRO A 105 22.81 -12.33 12.64
C PRO A 105 21.62 -13.03 12.00
N GLY A 106 21.34 -12.69 10.74
CA GLY A 106 20.33 -13.37 9.95
C GLY A 106 20.68 -14.83 9.73
N HIS A 107 19.66 -15.67 9.59
CA HIS A 107 19.81 -17.06 9.21
C HIS A 107 20.41 -17.15 7.80
N GLU A 108 21.18 -18.21 7.52
CA GLU A 108 21.92 -18.39 6.25
C GLU A 108 21.00 -18.22 5.02
N HIS A 109 19.86 -18.92 5.04
CA HIS A 109 18.83 -18.93 4.00
C HIS A 109 17.69 -17.92 4.22
N MET A 110 17.64 -17.24 5.38
CA MET A 110 16.59 -16.27 5.72
C MET A 110 17.24 -15.04 6.38
N PRO A 111 17.85 -14.12 5.60
CA PRO A 111 18.60 -13.01 6.17
C PRO A 111 17.76 -12.03 6.99
N HIS A 112 16.44 -12.07 6.81
CA HIS A 112 15.45 -11.27 7.50
C HIS A 112 14.88 -11.95 8.76
N VAL A 113 15.35 -13.16 9.10
CA VAL A 113 15.00 -13.91 10.32
C VAL A 113 16.29 -14.12 11.13
N ALA A 114 16.27 -13.80 12.42
CA ALA A 114 17.40 -14.05 13.31
C ALA A 114 17.75 -15.55 13.36
N ASN A 115 19.04 -15.88 13.26
CA ASN A 115 19.53 -17.27 13.20
C ASN A 115 19.30 -18.10 14.47
N CYS A 116 18.87 -17.46 15.56
CA CYS A 116 18.51 -18.13 16.80
C CYS A 116 17.03 -18.51 16.89
N LEU A 117 16.23 -18.23 15.84
CA LEU A 117 14.86 -18.73 15.72
C LEU A 117 14.84 -20.08 15.00
N GLN A 118 13.99 -20.99 15.47
CA GLN A 118 13.79 -22.32 14.89
C GLN A 118 12.31 -22.66 14.83
N LEU A 119 11.86 -23.21 13.70
CA LEU A 119 10.52 -23.79 13.60
C LEU A 119 10.52 -25.19 14.23
N GLN A 120 9.58 -25.44 15.12
CA GLN A 120 9.31 -26.73 15.74
C GLN A 120 7.84 -27.11 15.56
N GLN A 121 7.51 -28.37 15.82
CA GLN A 121 6.15 -28.88 15.79
C GLN A 121 5.89 -29.83 16.95
N ASN A 122 4.74 -29.68 17.61
CA ASN A 122 4.25 -30.62 18.62
C ASN A 122 2.71 -30.68 18.61
N GLU A 123 2.14 -31.60 19.37
CA GLU A 123 0.68 -31.82 19.43
C GLU A 123 -0.08 -30.62 20.04
N GLN A 124 0.56 -29.87 20.95
CA GLN A 124 -0.09 -28.79 21.69
C GLN A 124 -0.24 -27.51 20.85
N TYR A 125 0.82 -27.10 20.16
CA TYR A 125 0.88 -25.82 19.45
C TYR A 125 0.89 -25.96 17.93
N GLY A 126 0.98 -27.19 17.40
CA GLY A 126 1.27 -27.39 15.98
C GLY A 126 2.63 -26.80 15.61
N ARG A 127 2.73 -26.17 14.43
CA ARG A 127 3.93 -25.45 13.99
C ARG A 127 4.11 -24.18 14.83
N HIS A 128 5.27 -24.02 15.47
CA HIS A 128 5.57 -22.88 16.32
C HIS A 128 7.06 -22.51 16.24
N VAL A 129 7.38 -21.25 16.51
CA VAL A 129 8.76 -20.75 16.48
C VAL A 129 9.30 -20.70 17.90
N VAL A 130 10.48 -21.28 18.12
CA VAL A 130 11.22 -21.22 19.38
C VAL A 130 12.54 -20.47 19.19
N THR A 131 13.18 -20.11 20.31
CA THR A 131 14.53 -19.53 20.28
C THR A 131 15.54 -20.43 20.98
N THR A 132 16.77 -20.47 20.46
CA THR A 132 17.90 -21.21 21.06
C THR A 132 18.66 -20.40 22.12
N ARG A 133 18.23 -19.16 22.39
CA ARG A 133 18.89 -18.28 23.36
C ARG A 133 17.91 -17.44 24.15
N ARG A 134 18.39 -16.81 25.22
CA ARG A 134 17.62 -15.78 25.94
C ARG A 134 17.54 -14.50 25.12
N LEU A 135 16.34 -13.95 25.00
CA LEU A 135 16.05 -12.68 24.35
C LEU A 135 15.92 -11.56 25.38
N LYS A 136 16.17 -10.33 24.95
CA LYS A 136 15.94 -9.11 25.73
C LYS A 136 14.76 -8.34 25.16
N VAL A 137 14.11 -7.56 26.02
CA VAL A 137 13.08 -6.61 25.59
C VAL A 137 13.69 -5.66 24.58
N GLY A 138 13.04 -5.51 23.42
CA GLY A 138 13.52 -4.67 22.32
C GLY A 138 14.33 -5.40 21.24
N ASP A 139 14.65 -6.69 21.42
CA ASP A 139 15.31 -7.45 20.36
C ASP A 139 14.40 -7.61 19.12
N VAL A 140 14.93 -7.25 17.95
CA VAL A 140 14.29 -7.41 16.65
C VAL A 140 14.69 -8.77 16.08
N MET A 141 13.72 -9.67 16.00
CA MET A 141 13.95 -11.08 15.66
C MET A 141 13.62 -11.45 14.21
N MET A 142 12.70 -10.72 13.60
CA MET A 142 12.23 -10.97 12.23
C MET A 142 11.76 -9.66 11.61
N LEU A 143 12.10 -9.47 10.34
CA LEU A 143 11.64 -8.39 9.49
C LEU A 143 10.88 -9.00 8.32
N ASP A 144 9.55 -9.03 8.41
CA ASP A 144 8.71 -9.68 7.41
C ASP A 144 8.06 -8.65 6.48
N THR A 145 8.00 -8.99 5.19
CA THR A 145 7.26 -8.22 4.18
C THR A 145 6.01 -9.00 3.80
N PRO A 146 4.80 -8.49 4.12
CA PRO A 146 3.56 -9.19 3.82
C PRO A 146 3.43 -9.55 2.33
N PHE A 147 2.95 -10.76 2.04
CA PHE A 147 2.65 -11.21 0.67
C PHE A 147 1.65 -10.29 -0.05
N VAL A 148 0.61 -9.87 0.66
CA VAL A 148 -0.33 -8.84 0.21
C VAL A 148 -0.60 -7.82 1.31
N LYS A 149 -0.92 -6.60 0.89
CA LYS A 149 -1.25 -5.48 1.76
C LYS A 149 -2.52 -4.83 1.24
N THR A 150 -3.45 -4.54 2.14
CA THR A 150 -4.72 -3.84 1.85
C THR A 150 -4.83 -2.64 2.75
N LEU A 151 -5.31 -1.51 2.22
CA LEU A 151 -5.60 -0.33 3.03
C LEU A 151 -6.86 -0.54 3.85
N GLN A 152 -6.86 0.01 5.06
CA GLN A 152 -8.10 0.26 5.79
C GLN A 152 -8.88 1.38 5.10
N GLU A 153 -10.20 1.37 5.27
CA GLU A 153 -11.12 2.29 4.58
C GLU A 153 -10.76 3.76 4.83
N ASP A 154 -10.47 4.09 6.08
CA ASP A 154 -10.05 5.42 6.54
C ASP A 154 -8.71 5.89 5.95
N CYS A 155 -7.91 4.97 5.40
CA CYS A 155 -6.60 5.27 4.83
C CYS A 155 -6.63 5.48 3.30
N ARG A 156 -7.73 5.15 2.61
CA ARG A 156 -7.79 5.11 1.13
C ARG A 156 -7.56 6.46 0.47
N TYR A 157 -7.95 7.53 1.14
CA TYR A 157 -7.78 8.90 0.67
C TYR A 157 -6.53 9.59 1.23
N VAL A 158 -5.68 8.85 1.94
CA VAL A 158 -4.47 9.39 2.59
C VAL A 158 -3.21 8.65 2.15
N ARG A 159 -3.33 7.38 1.77
CA ARG A 159 -2.22 6.51 1.42
C ARG A 159 -2.37 5.96 0.00
N CYS A 160 -1.22 5.75 -0.65
CA CYS A 160 -1.16 5.03 -1.92
C CYS A 160 -1.53 3.55 -1.70
N ASP A 161 -2.40 2.99 -2.53
CA ASP A 161 -2.82 1.59 -2.41
C ASP A 161 -1.69 0.58 -2.74
N PHE A 162 -0.65 1.01 -3.45
CA PHE A 162 0.50 0.17 -3.78
C PHE A 162 1.64 0.27 -2.75
N CYS A 163 2.20 1.47 -2.55
CA CYS A 163 3.37 1.64 -1.69
C CYS A 163 3.01 1.91 -0.22
N HIS A 164 1.73 2.15 0.09
CA HIS A 164 1.22 2.51 1.42
C HIS A 164 1.82 3.76 2.05
N ALA A 165 2.65 4.50 1.32
CA ALA A 165 3.17 5.77 1.76
C ALA A 165 2.01 6.77 1.90
N GLU A 166 2.05 7.53 2.99
CA GLU A 166 1.15 8.66 3.20
C GLU A 166 1.49 9.76 2.21
N ARG A 167 0.59 9.95 1.24
CA ARG A 167 0.76 10.87 0.11
C ARG A 167 -0.56 11.61 -0.20
N PRO A 168 -1.29 12.15 0.80
CA PRO A 168 -2.63 12.68 0.60
C PRO A 168 -2.70 13.84 -0.41
N PHE A 169 -1.58 14.54 -0.64
CA PHE A 169 -1.54 15.70 -1.54
C PHE A 169 -1.37 15.35 -3.02
N THR A 170 -0.95 14.12 -3.35
CA THR A 170 -0.56 13.71 -4.71
C THR A 170 -1.28 12.46 -5.19
N LEU A 171 -2.28 11.98 -4.45
CA LEU A 171 -3.05 10.81 -4.86
C LEU A 171 -3.76 11.06 -6.19
N ILE A 172 -3.70 10.08 -7.08
CA ILE A 172 -4.41 10.02 -8.36
C ILE A 172 -5.37 8.83 -8.30
N PRO A 173 -6.65 9.01 -8.66
CA PRO A 173 -7.63 7.94 -8.62
C PRO A 173 -7.37 6.90 -9.71
N CYS A 174 -7.83 5.67 -9.49
CA CYS A 174 -7.97 4.71 -10.57
C CYS A 174 -9.03 5.18 -11.57
N GLU A 175 -8.84 4.91 -12.86
CA GLU A 175 -9.83 5.25 -13.90
C GLU A 175 -10.92 4.18 -14.04
N GLY A 176 -10.67 2.96 -13.58
CA GLY A 176 -11.58 1.83 -13.70
C GLY A 176 -12.51 1.63 -12.50
N CYS A 177 -12.21 2.25 -11.36
CA CYS A 177 -13.03 2.14 -10.15
C CYS A 177 -12.90 3.38 -9.27
N THR A 178 -13.85 3.53 -8.34
CA THR A 178 -13.82 4.60 -7.34
C THR A 178 -13.19 4.14 -6.01
N TRP A 179 -12.50 2.99 -6.02
CA TRP A 179 -12.03 2.35 -4.79
C TRP A 179 -10.61 2.75 -4.37
N VAL A 180 -9.65 2.79 -5.29
CA VAL A 180 -8.23 2.94 -4.95
C VAL A 180 -7.63 4.19 -5.55
N MET A 181 -6.57 4.67 -4.90
CA MET A 181 -5.77 5.78 -5.39
C MET A 181 -4.27 5.46 -5.25
N TYR A 182 -3.46 6.08 -6.10
CA TYR A 182 -2.02 5.86 -6.18
C TYR A 182 -1.26 7.17 -6.07
N CYS A 183 -0.02 7.18 -5.60
CA CYS A 183 0.77 8.42 -5.52
C CYS A 183 1.51 8.76 -6.83
N SER A 184 1.54 7.84 -7.80
CA SER A 184 2.23 8.02 -9.08
C SER A 184 1.71 7.02 -10.12
N ALA A 185 1.92 7.34 -11.41
CA ALA A 185 1.63 6.42 -12.51
C ALA A 185 2.42 5.11 -12.39
N GLU A 186 3.63 5.16 -11.83
CA GLU A 186 4.43 3.96 -11.56
C GLU A 186 3.77 3.04 -10.53
N CYS A 187 3.28 3.59 -9.41
CA CYS A 187 2.55 2.81 -8.40
C CYS A 187 1.25 2.22 -8.97
N LEU A 188 0.53 2.99 -9.79
CA LEU A 188 -0.66 2.51 -10.49
C LEU A 188 -0.32 1.34 -11.42
N SER A 189 0.69 1.48 -12.27
CA SER A 189 1.12 0.42 -13.20
C SER A 189 1.51 -0.84 -12.44
N LYS A 190 2.35 -0.72 -11.41
CA LYS A 190 2.77 -1.87 -10.59
C LYS A 190 1.58 -2.56 -9.92
N ALA A 191 0.63 -1.80 -9.38
CA ALA A 191 -0.58 -2.38 -8.79
C ALA A 191 -1.44 -3.08 -9.85
N TYR A 192 -1.64 -2.45 -11.01
CA TYR A 192 -2.41 -3.00 -12.12
C TYR A 192 -1.84 -4.33 -12.59
N ASP A 193 -0.53 -4.39 -12.79
CA ASP A 193 0.16 -5.60 -13.23
C ASP A 193 0.03 -6.72 -12.19
N GLN A 194 0.23 -6.40 -10.91
CA GLN A 194 0.31 -7.39 -9.83
C GLN A 194 -1.04 -7.92 -9.34
N TYR A 195 -2.09 -7.09 -9.26
CA TYR A 195 -3.37 -7.51 -8.67
C TYR A 195 -4.56 -6.69 -9.15
N HIS A 196 -4.41 -5.37 -9.31
CA HIS A 196 -5.54 -4.47 -9.40
C HIS A 196 -6.41 -4.72 -10.62
N ARG A 197 -5.85 -5.16 -11.75
CA ARG A 197 -6.62 -5.52 -12.96
C ARG A 197 -7.69 -6.60 -12.72
N TYR A 198 -7.48 -7.50 -11.76
CA TYR A 198 -8.40 -8.58 -11.45
C TYR A 198 -9.46 -8.18 -10.41
N GLU A 199 -9.14 -7.25 -9.51
CA GLU A 199 -10.02 -6.82 -8.41
C GLU A 199 -10.76 -5.50 -8.69
N CYS A 200 -10.33 -4.71 -9.69
CA CYS A 200 -10.77 -3.33 -9.93
C CYS A 200 -12.30 -3.17 -9.91
N GLY A 201 -13.01 -4.01 -10.67
CA GLY A 201 -14.46 -3.92 -10.84
C GLY A 201 -15.29 -4.50 -9.68
N VAL A 202 -14.67 -5.22 -8.74
CA VAL A 202 -15.38 -5.96 -7.70
C VAL A 202 -15.00 -5.52 -6.29
N MET A 203 -13.87 -4.84 -6.10
CA MET A 203 -13.31 -4.58 -4.77
C MET A 203 -14.24 -3.73 -3.89
N ARG A 204 -14.90 -2.71 -4.45
CA ARG A 204 -15.88 -1.90 -3.72
C ARG A 204 -17.03 -2.76 -3.21
N ASP A 205 -17.66 -3.50 -4.11
CA ASP A 205 -18.85 -4.28 -3.79
C ASP A 205 -18.50 -5.44 -2.84
N ALA A 206 -17.33 -6.08 -3.03
CA ALA A 206 -16.81 -7.11 -2.12
C ALA A 206 -16.62 -6.57 -0.70
N TYR A 207 -16.11 -5.35 -0.57
CA TYR A 207 -15.95 -4.70 0.74
C TYR A 207 -17.31 -4.35 1.36
N SER A 208 -18.23 -3.77 0.57
CA SER A 208 -19.56 -3.39 1.06
C SER A 208 -20.42 -4.58 1.50
N VAL A 209 -20.32 -5.72 0.81
CA VAL A 209 -21.14 -6.91 1.11
C VAL A 209 -20.53 -7.75 2.22
N CYS A 210 -19.21 -7.95 2.19
CA CYS A 210 -18.56 -8.96 3.03
C CYS A 210 -17.56 -8.39 4.05
N GLY A 211 -17.42 -7.07 4.12
CA GLY A 211 -16.50 -6.38 5.01
C GLY A 211 -15.03 -6.50 4.59
N ARG A 212 -14.13 -6.29 5.55
CA ARG A 212 -12.67 -6.17 5.29
C ARG A 212 -11.99 -7.47 4.86
N PHE A 213 -12.33 -8.60 5.48
CA PHE A 213 -11.57 -9.85 5.32
C PHE A 213 -11.51 -10.33 3.87
N PRO A 214 -12.58 -10.23 3.07
CA PRO A 214 -12.55 -10.68 1.69
C PRO A 214 -11.71 -9.81 0.77
N ALA A 215 -11.44 -8.53 1.11
CA ALA A 215 -10.54 -7.70 0.31
C ALA A 215 -9.10 -8.25 0.32
N THR A 216 -8.62 -8.74 1.47
CA THR A 216 -7.29 -9.36 1.57
C THR A 216 -7.25 -10.71 0.84
N ALA A 217 -8.31 -11.52 0.96
CA ALA A 217 -8.40 -12.80 0.25
C ALA A 217 -8.44 -12.59 -1.27
N LEU A 218 -9.28 -11.66 -1.75
CA LEU A 218 -9.37 -11.30 -3.16
C LEU A 218 -8.02 -10.82 -3.70
N ARG A 219 -7.32 -9.94 -2.97
CA ARG A 219 -6.00 -9.45 -3.38
C ARG A 219 -4.98 -10.58 -3.41
N ALA A 220 -4.97 -11.48 -2.42
CA ALA A 220 -4.08 -12.65 -2.42
C ALA A 220 -4.34 -13.57 -3.64
N THR A 221 -5.60 -13.81 -3.98
CA THR A 221 -5.99 -14.56 -5.18
C THR A 221 -5.58 -13.82 -6.46
N ALA A 222 -5.82 -12.52 -6.55
CA ALA A 222 -5.43 -11.71 -7.70
C ALA A 222 -3.90 -11.69 -7.92
N THR A 223 -3.13 -11.57 -6.83
CA THR A 223 -1.66 -11.69 -6.88
C THR A 223 -1.23 -13.07 -7.33
N ALA A 224 -1.86 -14.14 -6.83
CA ALA A 224 -1.58 -15.50 -7.29
C ALA A 224 -1.83 -15.65 -8.79
N ILE A 225 -2.99 -15.20 -9.30
CA ILE A 225 -3.31 -15.23 -10.74
C ILE A 225 -2.23 -14.49 -11.54
N SER A 226 -1.76 -13.33 -11.05
CA SER A 226 -0.70 -12.59 -11.73
C SER A 226 0.65 -13.31 -11.75
N ILE A 227 1.00 -14.07 -10.71
CA ILE A 227 2.26 -14.84 -10.65
C ILE A 227 2.31 -15.94 -11.73
N PHE A 228 1.14 -16.37 -12.22
CA PHE A 228 0.98 -17.33 -13.30
C PHE A 228 0.55 -16.65 -14.61
N ASP A 229 0.86 -15.37 -14.79
CA ASP A 229 0.60 -14.60 -16.02
C ASP A 229 -0.90 -14.56 -16.44
N GLY A 230 -1.82 -14.77 -15.50
CA GLY A 230 -3.25 -14.88 -15.78
C GLY A 230 -3.71 -16.26 -16.26
N ASP A 231 -2.81 -17.25 -16.36
CA ASP A 231 -3.13 -18.62 -16.74
C ASP A 231 -3.64 -19.42 -15.54
N LEU A 232 -4.97 -19.52 -15.45
CA LEU A 232 -5.65 -20.27 -14.39
C LEU A 232 -5.40 -21.78 -14.48
N VAL A 233 -5.15 -22.32 -15.68
CA VAL A 233 -4.84 -23.74 -15.86
C VAL A 233 -3.43 -24.04 -15.36
N ALA A 234 -2.48 -23.16 -15.64
CA ALA A 234 -1.12 -23.27 -15.10
C ALA A 234 -1.10 -23.15 -13.57
N LEU A 235 -1.88 -22.23 -13.00
CA LEU A 235 -2.05 -22.12 -11.55
C LEU A 235 -2.65 -23.40 -10.96
N GLN A 236 -3.74 -23.92 -11.54
CA GLN A 236 -4.37 -25.15 -11.06
C GLN A 236 -3.42 -26.35 -11.13
N ASN A 237 -2.77 -26.57 -12.28
CA ASN A 237 -1.81 -27.66 -12.46
C ASN A 237 -0.64 -27.56 -11.46
N HIS A 238 -0.18 -26.35 -11.16
CA HIS A 238 0.86 -26.12 -10.17
C HIS A 238 0.40 -26.50 -8.76
N LEU A 239 -0.83 -26.12 -8.38
CA LEU A 239 -1.41 -26.49 -7.08
C LEU A 239 -1.64 -28.00 -6.98
N ASP A 240 -2.16 -28.65 -8.02
CA ASP A 240 -2.41 -30.10 -8.02
C ASP A 240 -1.11 -30.91 -7.91
N ALA A 241 0.00 -30.37 -8.42
CA ALA A 241 1.32 -31.00 -8.35
C ALA A 241 2.13 -30.62 -7.09
N LEU A 242 1.64 -29.68 -6.27
CA LEU A 242 2.35 -29.18 -5.11
C LEU A 242 2.30 -30.19 -3.96
N ASP A 243 3.46 -30.70 -3.55
CA ASP A 243 3.58 -31.44 -2.29
C ASP A 243 3.60 -30.46 -1.11
N GLU A 244 2.42 -30.12 -0.62
CA GLU A 244 2.23 -29.16 0.48
C GLU A 244 3.04 -29.52 1.74
N SER A 245 3.27 -30.81 1.99
CA SER A 245 4.01 -31.29 3.17
C SER A 245 5.49 -30.87 3.17
N ARG A 246 6.03 -30.54 1.98
CA ARG A 246 7.41 -30.11 1.77
C ARG A 246 7.56 -28.59 1.73
N VAL A 247 6.45 -27.84 1.68
CA VAL A 247 6.49 -26.39 1.64
C VAL A 247 6.63 -25.83 3.05
N ASN A 248 7.74 -25.13 3.29
CA ASN A 248 8.00 -24.54 4.59
C ASN A 248 8.80 -23.23 4.45
N GLY A 249 8.15 -22.12 4.78
CA GLY A 249 8.76 -20.78 4.75
C GLY A 249 9.98 -20.63 5.68
N PHE A 250 10.12 -21.48 6.71
CA PHE A 250 11.30 -21.47 7.60
C PHE A 250 12.47 -22.32 7.12
N THR A 251 12.34 -23.06 6.01
CA THR A 251 13.44 -23.86 5.44
C THR A 251 13.73 -23.53 3.98
N MET A 252 12.90 -22.71 3.34
CA MET A 252 13.12 -22.17 2.01
C MET A 252 14.31 -21.21 1.98
N ASP A 253 15.04 -21.15 0.85
CA ASP A 253 16.05 -20.12 0.62
C ASP A 253 15.43 -18.84 0.05
N TRP A 254 15.25 -17.85 0.91
CA TRP A 254 14.65 -16.57 0.56
C TRP A 254 15.57 -15.67 -0.26
N ARG A 255 16.85 -16.04 -0.42
CA ARG A 255 17.76 -15.32 -1.32
C ARG A 255 17.47 -15.63 -2.79
N THR A 256 16.88 -16.79 -3.06
CA THR A 256 16.66 -17.32 -4.41
C THR A 256 15.19 -17.64 -4.68
N ALA A 257 14.32 -17.51 -3.68
CA ALA A 257 12.88 -17.75 -3.80
C ALA A 257 12.24 -16.94 -4.94
N THR A 258 11.54 -17.64 -5.81
CA THR A 258 10.72 -17.04 -6.87
C THR A 258 9.38 -16.57 -6.31
N PRO A 259 8.62 -15.72 -7.03
CA PRO A 259 7.25 -15.38 -6.63
C PRO A 259 6.34 -16.60 -6.43
N LYS A 260 6.55 -17.68 -7.21
CA LYS A 260 5.82 -18.96 -7.05
C LYS A 260 6.18 -19.64 -5.74
N ASP A 261 7.46 -19.67 -5.36
CA ASP A 261 7.91 -20.24 -4.09
C ASP A 261 7.30 -19.48 -2.90
N VAL A 262 7.31 -18.14 -2.95
CA VAL A 262 6.68 -17.29 -1.94
C VAL A 262 5.17 -17.58 -1.86
N TYR A 263 4.48 -17.65 -3.00
CA TYR A 263 3.05 -17.99 -3.03
C TYR A 263 2.77 -19.37 -2.42
N ASN A 264 3.60 -20.38 -2.69
CA ASN A 264 3.45 -21.71 -2.08
C ASN A 264 3.46 -21.61 -0.55
N THR A 265 4.39 -20.83 0.02
CA THR A 265 4.45 -20.66 1.48
C THR A 265 3.15 -20.11 2.05
N VAL A 266 2.50 -19.19 1.33
CA VAL A 266 1.20 -18.58 1.71
C VAL A 266 0.05 -19.57 1.52
N HIS A 267 0.06 -20.32 0.42
CA HIS A 267 -0.97 -21.32 0.10
C HIS A 267 -1.09 -22.39 1.19
N VAL A 268 0.03 -22.81 1.80
CA VAL A 268 0.06 -23.85 2.86
C VAL A 268 0.00 -23.29 4.30
N LEU A 269 -0.17 -21.97 4.47
CA LEU A 269 -0.43 -21.38 5.79
C LEU A 269 -1.74 -21.83 6.44
N PRO A 270 -2.84 -22.05 5.70
CA PRO A 270 -4.10 -22.53 6.27
C PRO A 270 -3.96 -23.95 6.84
N THR A 271 -3.52 -24.08 8.08
CA THR A 271 -3.60 -25.34 8.83
C THR A 271 -4.90 -25.43 9.61
N ASN A 272 -5.29 -26.67 9.91
CA ASN A 272 -6.46 -27.00 10.72
C ASN A 272 -7.77 -26.42 10.16
N GLN A 273 -7.93 -26.35 8.82
CA GLN A 273 -9.18 -25.88 8.20
C GLN A 273 -10.36 -26.75 8.66
N GLU A 274 -10.12 -28.04 8.80
CA GLU A 274 -11.05 -29.06 9.32
C GLU A 274 -11.47 -28.84 10.78
N ARG A 275 -10.73 -28.02 11.54
CA ARG A 275 -11.08 -27.62 12.91
C ARG A 275 -11.80 -26.26 12.98
N ARG A 276 -11.95 -25.57 11.85
CA ARG A 276 -12.67 -24.29 11.77
C ARG A 276 -14.15 -24.57 11.53
N ASP A 277 -14.96 -24.52 12.58
CA ASP A 277 -16.42 -24.51 12.42
C ASP A 277 -16.85 -23.30 11.57
N CYS A 278 -17.89 -23.47 10.75
CA CYS A 278 -18.44 -22.42 9.88
C CYS A 278 -18.76 -21.10 10.63
N THR A 279 -19.05 -21.20 11.92
CA THR A 279 -19.32 -20.07 12.83
C THR A 279 -18.06 -19.30 13.25
N THR A 280 -16.88 -19.92 13.24
CA THR A 280 -15.63 -19.32 13.72
C THR A 280 -14.99 -18.38 12.69
N SER A 281 -15.26 -18.59 11.40
CA SER A 281 -14.79 -17.70 10.32
C SER A 281 -15.40 -16.29 10.37
N MET A 282 -16.53 -16.11 11.07
CA MET A 282 -17.12 -14.79 11.33
C MET A 282 -16.61 -14.12 12.62
N MET A 283 -15.87 -14.85 13.48
CA MET A 283 -15.49 -14.38 14.82
C MET A 283 -14.01 -13.99 14.98
N ILE A 284 -13.19 -13.99 13.93
CA ILE A 284 -11.84 -13.37 13.96
C ILE A 284 -11.98 -11.86 13.71
N GLY A 285 -12.88 -11.21 14.43
CA GLY A 285 -13.23 -9.81 14.29
C GLY A 285 -13.68 -9.23 15.63
N TYR A 286 -12.75 -9.15 16.59
CA TYR A 286 -12.78 -8.22 17.71
C TYR A 286 -11.36 -7.71 17.98
#